data_AF-A0A0J6ENN1-F1
#
_entry.id   AF-A0A0J6ENN1-F1
#
_cell.length_a   1.000
_cell.length_b   1.000
_cell.length_c   1.000
_cell.angle_alpha   90.00
_cell.angle_beta   90.00
_cell.angle_gamma   90.00
#
_symmetry.space_group_name_H-M   'P 1'
#
loop_
_entity.id
_entity.type
_entity.pdbx_description
1 polymer ?
#
loop_
_entity_poly.entity_id
_entity_poly.type
_entity_poly.pdbx_seq_one_letter_code
_entity_poly.pdbx_strand_id
1 'polypeptide(L)'
;MEDKMRYIIRDLLPLYREGLLSEETEEWFDEQVKNNPEYKKLVTETPPQKKSIDRRLSLYQILFTAISFFLALKMSLLNGSFGFILWYAVLGLLIYLFYRNVRIVFLFSFVPIFIWGITDSLAELAGGDAIEGATLGEYVISSIYGAVWLAAIHCLFAVVGSFIGWLCIKLTESRSCHEKENRI
;
A
#
# COMPACT_ATOMS: atom_id res chain seq x y z
N MET A 1 23.58 39.31 9.79
CA MET A 1 22.13 39.07 9.64
C MET A 1 21.85 38.28 8.36
N GLU A 2 22.53 38.60 7.26
CA GLU A 2 22.43 37.89 5.96
C GLU A 2 22.68 36.38 6.02
N ASP A 3 23.61 35.90 6.84
CA ASP A 3 23.87 34.45 6.97
C ASP A 3 22.67 33.69 7.54
N LYS A 4 22.00 34.21 8.57
CA LYS A 4 20.80 33.57 9.12
C LYS A 4 19.69 33.49 8.09
N MET A 5 19.54 34.52 7.27
CA MET A 5 18.53 34.57 6.23
C MET A 5 18.78 33.55 5.13
N ARG A 6 20.04 33.35 4.75
CA ARG A 6 20.44 32.28 3.82
C ARG A 6 20.05 30.89 4.32
N TYR A 7 20.23 30.60 5.61
CA TYR A 7 19.81 29.32 6.20
C TYR A 7 18.29 29.15 6.18
N ILE A 8 17.53 30.20 6.52
CA ILE A 8 16.07 30.17 6.47
C ILE A 8 15.58 29.90 5.05
N ILE A 9 16.10 30.61 4.04
CA ILE A 9 15.74 30.38 2.63
C ILE A 9 16.10 28.95 2.20
N ARG A 10 17.26 28.43 2.60
CA ARG A 10 17.67 27.07 2.28
C ARG A 10 16.77 26.01 2.91
N ASP A 11 16.32 26.22 4.14
CA ASP A 11 15.44 25.30 4.86
C ASP A 11 14.00 25.34 4.35
N LEU A 12 13.54 26.51 3.89
CA LEU A 12 12.21 26.68 3.31
C LEU A 12 12.15 26.21 1.84
N LEU A 13 13.28 26.18 1.12
CA LEU A 13 13.33 25.84 -0.30
C LEU A 13 12.66 24.49 -0.67
N PRO A 14 12.84 23.39 0.10
CA PRO A 14 12.13 22.13 -0.18
C PRO A 14 10.61 22.28 -0.02
N LEU A 15 10.16 22.99 1.02
CA LEU A 15 8.73 23.19 1.30
C LEU A 15 8.08 24.10 0.26
N TYR A 16 8.79 25.14 -0.19
CA TYR A 16 8.38 26.02 -1.29
C TYR A 16 8.16 25.22 -2.58
N ARG A 17 9.11 24.35 -2.96
CA ARG A 17 8.98 23.51 -4.17
C ARG A 17 7.89 22.45 -4.10
N GLU A 18 7.60 21.96 -2.89
CA GLU A 18 6.53 20.99 -2.65
C GLU A 18 5.14 21.68 -2.51
N GLY A 19 5.07 23.02 -2.54
CA GLY A 19 3.82 23.78 -2.37
C GLY A 19 3.20 23.62 -0.98
N LEU A 20 4.06 23.42 0.04
CA LEU A 20 3.67 23.13 1.43
C LEU A 20 3.83 24.33 2.37
N LEU A 21 4.23 25.48 1.84
CA LEU A 21 4.27 26.72 2.62
C LEU A 21 2.85 27.29 2.77
N SER A 22 2.62 28.01 3.87
CA SER A 22 1.43 28.86 3.99
C SER A 22 1.57 30.06 3.04
N GLU A 23 0.44 30.61 2.58
CA GLU A 23 0.41 31.75 1.64
C GLU A 23 1.27 32.92 2.12
N GLU A 24 1.18 33.30 3.40
CA GLU A 24 1.99 34.36 4.00
C GLU A 24 3.51 34.07 3.95
N THR A 25 3.90 32.80 4.13
CA THR A 25 5.32 32.40 4.10
C THR A 25 5.84 32.32 2.67
N GLU A 26 4.99 31.95 1.72
CA GLU A 26 5.29 31.89 0.30
C GLU A 26 5.50 33.31 -0.28
N GLU A 27 4.61 34.25 0.03
CA GLU A 27 4.76 35.66 -0.34
C GLU A 27 6.04 36.27 0.26
N TRP A 28 6.29 36.02 1.55
CA TRP A 28 7.52 36.46 2.21
C TRP A 28 8.77 35.86 1.53
N PHE A 29 8.74 34.57 1.18
CA PHE A 29 9.85 33.89 0.52
C PHE A 29 10.13 34.49 -0.86
N ASP A 30 9.09 34.75 -1.65
CA ASP A 30 9.19 35.37 -2.98
C ASP A 30 9.75 36.80 -2.90
N GLU A 31 9.34 37.58 -1.90
CA GLU A 31 9.91 38.90 -1.66
C GLU A 31 11.42 38.82 -1.34
N GLN A 32 11.84 37.89 -0.48
CA GLN A 32 13.25 37.72 -0.15
C GLN A 32 14.07 37.29 -1.38
N VAL A 33 13.56 36.38 -2.19
CA VAL A 33 14.25 35.88 -3.41
C VAL A 33 14.31 36.95 -4.50
N LYS A 34 13.27 37.77 -4.65
CA LYS A 34 13.22 38.86 -5.62
C LYS A 34 14.20 39.99 -5.30
N ASN A 35 14.34 40.29 -4.01
CA ASN A 35 15.17 41.39 -3.53
C ASN A 35 16.67 41.04 -3.42
N ASN A 36 17.05 39.76 -3.57
CA ASN A 36 18.45 39.35 -3.44
C ASN A 36 18.91 38.38 -4.56
N PRO A 37 19.90 38.78 -5.39
CA PRO A 37 20.42 37.94 -6.47
C PRO A 37 21.12 36.65 -5.97
N GLU A 38 21.62 36.62 -4.74
CA GLU A 38 22.22 35.42 -4.14
C GLU A 38 21.18 34.34 -3.85
N TYR A 39 20.01 34.73 -3.31
CA TYR A 39 18.93 33.79 -3.01
C TYR A 39 18.30 33.24 -4.29
N LYS A 40 18.18 34.08 -5.32
CA LYS A 40 17.76 33.65 -6.66
C LYS A 40 18.69 32.57 -7.23
N LYS A 41 20.00 32.72 -7.02
CA LYS A 41 20.99 31.72 -7.43
C LYS A 41 20.83 30.40 -6.65
N LEU A 42 20.62 30.48 -5.34
CA LEU A 42 20.35 29.30 -4.49
C LEU A 42 19.08 28.55 -4.92
N VAL A 43 18.00 29.25 -5.22
CA VAL A 43 16.76 28.64 -5.72
C VAL A 43 16.95 27.98 -7.08
N THR A 44 17.81 28.52 -7.94
CA THR A 44 18.00 27.99 -9.31
C THR A 44 18.99 26.83 -9.35
N GLU A 45 20.08 26.90 -8.57
CA GLU A 45 21.18 25.93 -8.62
C GLU A 45 20.98 24.72 -7.71
N THR A 46 20.11 24.81 -6.70
CA THR A 46 19.85 23.66 -5.82
C THR A 46 19.01 22.63 -6.59
N PRO A 47 19.51 21.43 -6.90
CA PRO A 47 18.71 20.43 -7.57
C PRO A 47 17.54 20.01 -6.67
N PRO A 48 16.35 19.73 -7.22
CA PRO A 48 15.24 19.23 -6.41
C PRO A 48 15.70 17.95 -5.72
N GLN A 49 15.67 17.94 -4.38
CA GLN A 49 15.86 16.70 -3.64
C GLN A 49 14.70 15.79 -3.97
N LYS A 50 14.91 14.94 -4.97
CA LYS A 50 13.99 13.88 -5.33
C LYS A 50 13.99 12.94 -4.14
N LYS A 51 12.97 13.01 -3.29
CA LYS A 51 12.70 11.96 -2.29
C LYS A 51 12.44 10.67 -3.06
N SER A 52 13.50 9.95 -3.38
CA SER A 52 13.41 8.51 -3.56
C SER A 52 13.17 7.97 -2.15
N ILE A 53 11.91 7.99 -1.70
CA ILE A 53 11.49 7.01 -0.73
C ILE A 53 11.92 5.69 -1.34
N ASP A 54 12.91 5.05 -0.72
CA ASP A 54 13.53 3.87 -1.27
C ASP A 54 12.41 2.84 -1.37
N ARG A 55 11.93 2.59 -2.60
CA ARG A 55 10.80 1.68 -2.86
C ARG A 55 11.02 0.33 -2.16
N ARG A 56 12.29 -0.04 -2.00
CA ARG A 56 12.78 -1.21 -1.27
C ARG A 56 12.39 -1.17 0.22
N LEU A 57 12.54 -0.04 0.89
CA LEU A 57 12.19 0.12 2.30
C LEU A 57 10.68 0.01 2.52
N SER A 58 9.89 0.66 1.65
CA SER A 58 8.43 0.55 1.67
C SER A 58 7.97 -0.89 1.36
N LEU A 59 8.63 -1.58 0.43
CA LEU A 59 8.41 -3.00 0.14
C LEU A 59 8.65 -3.88 1.37
N TYR A 60 9.78 -3.71 2.07
CA TYR A 60 10.07 -4.48 3.28
C TYR A 60 9.08 -4.18 4.39
N GLN A 61 8.65 -2.93 4.55
CA GLN A 61 7.66 -2.55 5.55
C GLN A 61 6.29 -3.16 5.24
N ILE A 62 5.85 -3.12 3.98
CA ILE A 62 4.60 -3.78 3.55
C ILE A 62 4.71 -5.29 3.73
N LEU A 63 5.84 -5.90 3.38
CA LEU A 63 6.07 -7.33 3.55
C LEU A 63 6.02 -7.71 5.04
N PHE A 64 6.68 -6.94 5.90
CA PHE A 64 6.69 -7.19 7.34
C PHE A 64 5.29 -7.01 7.94
N THR A 65 4.57 -5.94 7.56
CA THR A 65 3.17 -5.73 7.96
C THR A 65 2.28 -6.86 7.46
N ALA A 66 2.42 -7.31 6.21
CA ALA A 66 1.65 -8.42 5.66
C ALA A 66 1.96 -9.74 6.38
N ILE A 67 3.22 -10.01 6.74
CA ILE A 67 3.62 -11.20 7.50
C ILE A 67 3.08 -11.13 8.93
N SER A 68 3.22 -10.00 9.63
CA SER A 68 2.66 -9.81 10.98
C SER A 68 1.14 -9.96 10.98
N PHE A 69 0.50 -9.42 9.95
CA PHE A 69 -0.92 -9.57 9.73
C PHE A 69 -1.29 -11.03 9.45
N PHE A 70 -0.56 -11.73 8.57
CA PHE A 70 -0.76 -13.15 8.29
C PHE A 70 -0.55 -14.04 9.53
N LEU A 71 0.38 -13.67 10.41
CA LEU A 71 0.60 -14.36 11.67
C LEU A 71 -0.54 -14.13 12.66
N ALA A 72 -1.06 -12.90 12.74
CA ALA A 72 -2.25 -12.58 13.51
C ALA A 72 -3.50 -13.29 12.94
N LEU A 73 -3.58 -13.43 11.62
CA LEU A 73 -4.61 -14.17 10.89
C LEU A 73 -4.61 -15.65 11.27
N LYS A 74 -3.45 -16.31 11.43
CA LYS A 74 -3.37 -17.68 11.95
C LYS A 74 -3.94 -17.85 13.36
N MET A 75 -3.64 -16.91 14.25
CA MET A 75 -4.20 -16.95 15.61
C MET A 75 -5.71 -16.72 15.62
N SER A 76 -6.24 -15.96 14.67
CA SER A 76 -7.68 -15.72 14.55
C SER A 76 -8.44 -16.85 13.83
N LEU A 77 -7.81 -17.54 12.87
CA LEU A 77 -8.37 -18.72 12.16
C LEU A 77 -8.61 -19.91 13.09
N LEU A 78 -7.78 -20.07 14.12
CA LEU A 78 -8.03 -21.02 15.22
C LEU A 78 -9.38 -20.78 15.93
N ASN A 79 -10.05 -19.65 15.66
CA ASN A 79 -11.32 -19.27 16.26
C ASN A 79 -12.48 -19.08 15.24
N GLY A 80 -12.30 -19.50 13.98
CA GLY A 80 -13.41 -19.70 13.01
C GLY A 80 -14.30 -18.49 12.67
N SER A 81 -13.86 -17.25 12.90
CA SER A 81 -14.76 -16.09 12.77
C SER A 81 -14.87 -15.59 11.32
N PHE A 82 -16.11 -15.31 10.88
CA PHE A 82 -16.43 -14.65 9.61
C PHE A 82 -15.70 -13.30 9.41
N GLY A 83 -15.25 -12.64 10.50
CA GLY A 83 -14.44 -11.42 10.44
C GLY A 83 -13.08 -11.60 9.72
N PHE A 84 -12.62 -12.84 9.60
CA PHE A 84 -11.38 -13.18 8.89
C PHE A 84 -11.43 -12.84 7.40
N ILE A 85 -12.57 -13.08 6.73
CA ILE A 85 -12.70 -12.82 5.30
C ILE A 85 -12.70 -11.31 5.00
N LEU A 86 -13.25 -10.49 5.90
CA LEU A 86 -13.28 -9.02 5.76
C LEU A 86 -11.89 -8.41 5.80
N TRP A 87 -10.96 -9.01 6.52
CA TRP A 87 -9.58 -8.56 6.64
C TRP A 87 -8.83 -8.61 5.30
N TYR A 88 -9.26 -9.47 4.37
CA TYR A 88 -8.74 -9.48 3.01
C TYR A 88 -9.16 -8.24 2.20
N ALA A 89 -10.31 -7.63 2.51
CA ALA A 89 -10.67 -6.34 1.92
C ALA A 89 -9.72 -5.23 2.37
N VAL A 90 -9.33 -5.21 3.66
CA VAL A 90 -8.33 -4.23 4.14
C VAL A 90 -6.96 -4.50 3.50
N LEU A 91 -6.56 -5.77 3.40
CA LEU A 91 -5.32 -6.15 2.71
C LEU A 91 -5.32 -5.68 1.24
N GLY A 92 -6.41 -5.93 0.51
CA GLY A 92 -6.57 -5.51 -0.88
C GLY A 92 -6.55 -3.99 -1.05
N LEU A 93 -7.18 -3.26 -0.12
CA LEU A 93 -7.13 -1.79 -0.05
C LEU A 93 -5.69 -1.29 0.11
N LEU A 94 -4.97 -1.79 1.11
CA LEU A 94 -3.60 -1.36 1.39
C LEU A 94 -2.67 -1.66 0.22
N ILE A 95 -2.66 -2.91 -0.25
CA ILE A 95 -1.82 -3.31 -1.39
C ILE A 95 -2.12 -2.45 -2.61
N TYR A 96 -3.40 -2.17 -2.89
CA TYR A 96 -3.75 -1.33 -4.02
C TYR A 96 -3.27 0.12 -3.86
N LEU A 97 -3.39 0.72 -2.67
CA LEU A 97 -2.92 2.09 -2.42
C LEU A 97 -1.40 2.22 -2.63
N PHE A 98 -0.62 1.19 -2.27
CA PHE A 98 0.84 1.21 -2.45
C PHE A 98 1.28 0.88 -3.88
N TYR A 99 0.72 -0.16 -4.49
CA TYR A 99 1.21 -0.67 -5.78
C TYR A 99 0.43 -0.19 -6.99
N ARG A 100 -0.80 0.30 -6.79
CA ARG A 100 -1.75 0.71 -7.85
C ARG A 100 -1.94 -0.36 -8.94
N ASN A 101 -1.82 -1.64 -8.57
CA ASN A 101 -1.88 -2.76 -9.52
C ASN A 101 -2.70 -3.92 -8.95
N VAL A 102 -3.83 -4.21 -9.59
CA VAL A 102 -4.76 -5.29 -9.18
C VAL A 102 -4.12 -6.68 -9.32
N ARG A 103 -3.17 -6.88 -10.25
CA ARG A 103 -2.47 -8.17 -10.38
C ARG A 103 -1.65 -8.50 -9.13
N ILE A 104 -1.08 -7.49 -8.48
CA ILE A 104 -0.33 -7.66 -7.23
C ILE A 104 -1.31 -8.00 -6.10
N VAL A 105 -2.47 -7.34 -6.05
CA VAL A 105 -3.54 -7.68 -5.08
C VAL A 105 -3.98 -9.14 -5.25
N PHE A 106 -4.19 -9.60 -6.48
CA PHE A 106 -4.52 -11.00 -6.76
C PHE A 106 -3.43 -11.96 -6.27
N LEU A 107 -2.16 -11.70 -6.61
CA LEU A 107 -1.06 -12.58 -6.22
C LEU A 107 -0.94 -12.72 -4.70
N PHE A 108 -1.03 -11.61 -3.96
CA PHE A 108 -0.90 -11.60 -2.50
C PHE A 108 -2.12 -12.17 -1.77
N SER A 109 -3.31 -12.13 -2.37
CA SER A 109 -4.52 -12.70 -1.76
C SER A 109 -4.72 -14.18 -2.10
N PHE A 110 -4.38 -14.58 -3.33
CA PHE A 110 -4.64 -15.93 -3.83
C PHE A 110 -3.54 -16.93 -3.44
N VAL A 111 -2.27 -16.61 -3.72
CA VAL A 111 -1.17 -17.59 -3.60
C VAL A 111 -0.98 -18.09 -2.17
N PRO A 112 -0.95 -17.23 -1.13
CA PRO A 112 -0.76 -17.71 0.24
C PRO A 112 -1.90 -18.61 0.70
N ILE A 113 -3.15 -18.27 0.38
CA ILE A 113 -4.32 -19.07 0.76
C ILE A 113 -4.37 -20.39 0.00
N PHE A 114 -4.03 -20.38 -1.29
CA PHE A 114 -3.97 -21.59 -2.08
C PHE A 114 -2.91 -22.56 -1.54
N ILE A 115 -1.68 -22.09 -1.30
CA ILE A 115 -0.61 -22.92 -0.70
C ILE A 115 -1.04 -23.43 0.68
N TRP A 116 -1.71 -22.58 1.47
CA TRP A 116 -2.23 -22.96 2.77
C TRP A 116 -3.22 -24.11 2.66
N GLY A 117 -4.25 -23.99 1.81
CA GLY A 117 -5.26 -25.03 1.63
C GLY A 117 -4.67 -26.37 1.17
N ILE A 118 -3.67 -26.34 0.28
CA ILE A 118 -2.97 -27.56 -0.14
C ILE A 118 -2.16 -28.17 1.01
N THR A 119 -1.48 -27.35 1.80
CA THR A 119 -0.68 -27.83 2.94
C THR A 119 -1.57 -28.46 4.01
N ASP A 120 -2.74 -27.87 4.27
CA ASP A 120 -3.73 -28.35 5.22
C ASP A 120 -4.26 -29.73 4.80
N SER A 121 -4.69 -29.87 3.55
CA SER A 121 -5.13 -31.16 3.01
C SER A 121 -4.04 -32.23 2.99
N LEU A 122 -2.77 -31.84 2.78
CA LEU A 122 -1.65 -32.78 2.83
C LEU A 122 -1.35 -33.23 4.27
N ALA A 123 -1.53 -32.34 5.25
CA ALA A 123 -1.39 -32.67 6.66
C ALA A 123 -2.49 -33.64 7.13
N GLU A 124 -3.74 -33.42 6.72
CA GLU A 124 -4.85 -34.36 6.97
C GLU A 124 -4.59 -35.74 6.36
N LEU A 125 -4.02 -35.78 5.15
CA LEU A 125 -3.64 -37.04 4.49
C LEU A 125 -2.52 -37.77 5.24
N ALA A 126 -1.50 -37.05 5.71
CA ALA A 126 -0.42 -37.62 6.50
C ALA A 126 -0.86 -38.08 7.90
N GLY A 127 -1.91 -37.45 8.45
CA GLY A 127 -2.50 -37.79 9.75
C GLY A 127 -3.39 -39.04 9.74
N GLY A 128 -3.77 -39.55 8.56
CA GLY A 128 -4.61 -40.74 8.41
C GLY A 128 -6.11 -40.49 8.47
N ASP A 129 -6.55 -39.25 8.66
CA ASP A 129 -7.97 -38.86 8.75
C ASP A 129 -8.67 -38.75 7.38
N ALA A 130 -7.90 -38.77 6.28
CA ALA A 130 -8.38 -38.33 4.96
C ALA A 130 -8.96 -39.42 4.05
N ILE A 131 -8.76 -40.72 4.36
CA ILE A 131 -9.05 -41.82 3.41
C ILE A 131 -10.13 -42.75 3.95
N GLU A 132 -11.30 -42.22 4.32
CA GLU A 132 -12.51 -43.06 4.45
C GLU A 132 -13.29 -43.04 3.12
N GLY A 133 -13.11 -44.09 2.31
CA GLY A 133 -13.97 -44.37 1.16
C GLY A 133 -13.64 -43.64 -0.16
N ALA A 134 -12.64 -42.75 -0.19
CA ALA A 134 -12.17 -42.09 -1.41
C ALA A 134 -10.81 -42.64 -1.88
N THR A 135 -10.57 -42.64 -3.19
CA THR A 135 -9.24 -42.96 -3.73
C THR A 135 -8.27 -41.77 -3.54
N LEU A 136 -6.96 -42.04 -3.45
CA LEU A 136 -5.94 -40.98 -3.34
C LEU A 136 -6.06 -39.91 -4.44
N GLY A 137 -6.41 -40.32 -5.66
CA GLY A 137 -6.60 -39.40 -6.78
C GLY A 137 -7.78 -38.46 -6.59
N GLU A 138 -8.93 -38.98 -6.13
CA GLU A 138 -10.12 -38.18 -5.84
C GLU A 138 -9.87 -37.20 -4.69
N TYR A 139 -9.17 -37.65 -3.65
CA TYR A 139 -8.80 -36.78 -2.53
C TYR A 139 -7.95 -35.60 -3.00
N VAL A 140 -6.85 -35.85 -3.72
CA VAL A 140 -5.97 -34.78 -4.24
C VAL A 140 -6.74 -33.79 -5.12
N ILE A 141 -7.60 -34.27 -6.01
CA ILE A 141 -8.43 -33.40 -6.86
C ILE A 141 -9.37 -32.56 -5.99
N SER A 142 -10.06 -33.18 -5.03
CA SER A 142 -10.97 -32.48 -4.12
C SER A 142 -10.24 -31.41 -3.28
N SER A 143 -9.03 -31.70 -2.81
CA SER A 143 -8.17 -30.76 -2.07
C SER A 143 -7.77 -29.56 -2.93
N ILE A 144 -7.40 -29.78 -4.19
CA ILE A 144 -7.09 -28.69 -5.12
C ILE A 144 -8.33 -27.82 -5.35
N TYR A 145 -9.49 -28.43 -5.61
CA TYR A 145 -10.74 -27.68 -5.78
C TYR A 145 -11.11 -26.89 -4.53
N GLY A 146 -10.98 -27.49 -3.35
CA GLY A 146 -11.22 -26.83 -2.06
C GLY A 146 -10.29 -25.64 -1.86
N ALA A 147 -8.99 -25.81 -2.10
CA ALA A 147 -7.99 -24.76 -1.98
C ALA A 147 -8.22 -23.61 -2.98
N VAL A 148 -8.59 -23.93 -4.23
CA VAL A 148 -8.96 -22.91 -5.24
C VAL A 148 -10.18 -22.14 -4.79
N TRP A 149 -11.22 -22.83 -4.31
CA TRP A 149 -12.47 -22.17 -3.89
C TRP A 149 -12.24 -21.26 -2.67
N LEU A 150 -11.49 -21.75 -1.69
CA LEU A 150 -11.09 -20.97 -0.52
C LEU A 150 -10.33 -19.71 -0.95
N ALA A 151 -9.31 -19.85 -1.81
CA ALA A 151 -8.53 -18.72 -2.31
C ALA A 151 -9.38 -17.73 -3.13
N ALA A 152 -10.32 -18.23 -3.93
CA ALA A 152 -11.21 -17.40 -4.75
C ALA A 152 -12.11 -16.49 -3.90
N ILE A 153 -12.70 -17.02 -2.81
CA ILE A 153 -13.54 -16.21 -1.92
C ILE A 153 -12.70 -15.11 -1.26
N HIS A 154 -11.52 -15.43 -0.74
CA HIS A 154 -10.63 -14.43 -0.14
C HIS A 154 -10.18 -13.37 -1.16
N CYS A 155 -9.92 -13.79 -2.38
CA CYS A 155 -9.56 -12.90 -3.48
C CYS A 155 -10.70 -11.93 -3.84
N LEU A 156 -11.95 -12.39 -3.82
CA LEU A 156 -13.13 -11.54 -4.05
C LEU A 156 -13.16 -10.35 -3.08
N PHE A 157 -12.96 -10.61 -1.78
CA PHE A 157 -12.89 -9.54 -0.77
C PHE A 157 -11.70 -8.61 -1.00
N ALA A 158 -10.53 -9.15 -1.36
CA ALA A 158 -9.37 -8.32 -1.70
C ALA A 158 -9.61 -7.41 -2.92
N VAL A 159 -10.33 -7.90 -3.94
CA VAL A 159 -10.73 -7.08 -5.09
C VAL A 159 -11.67 -5.95 -4.67
N VAL A 160 -12.66 -6.22 -3.82
CA VAL A 160 -13.54 -5.17 -3.25
C VAL A 160 -12.71 -4.11 -2.52
N GLY A 161 -11.75 -4.53 -1.69
CA GLY A 161 -10.80 -3.64 -1.04
C GLY A 161 -10.01 -2.76 -2.01
N SER A 162 -9.50 -3.35 -3.09
CA SER A 162 -8.75 -2.62 -4.11
C SER A 162 -9.60 -1.57 -4.83
N PHE A 163 -10.90 -1.85 -5.03
CA PHE A 163 -11.84 -0.91 -5.62
C PHE A 163 -12.04 0.31 -4.72
N ILE A 164 -12.15 0.11 -3.40
CA ILE A 164 -12.19 1.21 -2.42
C ILE A 164 -10.91 2.04 -2.50
N GLY A 165 -9.75 1.38 -2.58
CA GLY A 165 -8.46 2.07 -2.72
C GLY A 165 -8.37 2.92 -3.98
N TRP A 166 -8.89 2.41 -5.09
CA TRP A 166 -9.01 3.16 -6.34
C TRP A 166 -9.90 4.39 -6.21
N LEU A 167 -11.07 4.26 -5.57
CA LEU A 167 -11.96 5.39 -5.29
C LEU A 167 -11.27 6.45 -4.42
N CYS A 168 -10.53 6.05 -3.38
CA CYS A 168 -9.80 6.99 -2.51
C CYS A 168 -8.77 7.83 -3.28
N ILE A 169 -8.00 7.19 -4.18
CA ILE A 169 -7.05 7.90 -5.05
C ILE A 169 -7.78 8.89 -5.94
N LYS A 170 -8.87 8.45 -6.60
CA LYS A 170 -9.63 9.28 -7.54
C LYS A 170 -10.27 10.49 -6.85
N LEU A 171 -10.80 10.31 -5.64
CA LEU A 171 -11.34 11.42 -4.82
C LEU A 171 -10.26 12.43 -4.45
N THR A 172 -9.07 11.96 -4.09
CA THR A 172 -7.94 12.83 -3.73
C THR A 172 -7.44 13.64 -4.93
N GLU A 173 -7.30 12.99 -6.10
CA GLU A 173 -6.92 13.64 -7.35
C GLU A 173 -7.97 14.70 -7.77
N SER A 174 -9.26 14.39 -7.64
CA SER A 174 -10.34 15.34 -7.96
C SER A 174 -10.34 16.58 -7.05
N ARG A 175 -10.07 16.40 -5.75
CA ARG A 175 -9.98 17.52 -4.79
C ARG A 175 -8.82 18.45 -5.14
N SER A 176 -7.65 17.90 -5.47
CA SER A 176 -6.47 18.70 -5.85
C SER A 176 -6.70 19.51 -7.13
N CYS A 177 -7.50 19.00 -8.08
CA CYS A 177 -7.85 19.72 -9.30
C CYS A 177 -8.78 20.91 -9.01
N HIS A 178 -9.79 20.70 -8.17
CA HIS A 178 -10.76 21.73 -7.81
C HIS A 178 -10.15 22.87 -6.97
N GLU A 179 -9.14 22.55 -6.16
CA GLU A 179 -8.38 23.52 -5.35
C GLU A 179 -7.40 24.37 -6.19
N LYS A 180 -7.01 23.87 -7.38
CA LYS A 180 -6.24 24.63 -8.37
C LYS A 180 -7.13 25.51 -9.23
N GLU A 181 -8.33 25.05 -9.58
CA GLU A 181 -9.29 25.82 -10.38
C GLU A 181 -9.89 27.01 -9.60
N ASN A 182 -10.21 26.84 -8.31
CA ASN A 182 -10.67 27.94 -7.45
C ASN A 182 -9.58 28.96 -7.07
N ARG A 183 -8.32 28.73 -7.46
CA ARG A 183 -7.19 29.66 -7.25
C ARG A 183 -6.84 30.48 -8.50
N ILE A 184 -7.57 30.31 -9.60
CA ILE A 184 -7.46 31.08 -10.85
C ILE A 184 -8.65 32.05 -10.90
#